data_AF-A0A7S2IFN2-F1
#
_entry.id   AF-A0A7S2IFN2-F1
#
_cell.length_a   1.000
_cell.length_b   1.000
_cell.length_c   1.000
_cell.angle_alpha   90.00
_cell.angle_beta   90.00
_cell.angle_gamma   90.00
#
_symmetry.space_group_name_H-M   'P 1'
#
loop_
_entity.id
_entity.type
_entity.pdbx_description
1 polymer ?
#
loop_
_entity_poly.entity_id
_entity_poly.type
_entity_poly.pdbx_seq_one_letter_code
_entity_poly.pdbx_strand_id
1 'polypeptide(L)'
;GSRKRKLPPENERGLYGAYYFGSIQSVSIVESINTPPSEEYPINSSEFSDYTMEYDEMESLTGLPWNIRLSICDVNDRCLQIHARMSEEYLGIREGMSVATVLLSTSRAFDTLAAITDVCVPEAECWVGDYPYLERSEFERQIVKEELWEALQEEEWDSFV
;
A
#
# COMPACT_ATOMS: atom_id res chain seq x y z
N GLY A 1 -21.05 35.32 32.45
CA GLY A 1 -20.79 35.28 31.00
C GLY A 1 -20.12 33.97 30.65
N SER A 2 -20.79 33.11 29.89
CA SER A 2 -20.26 31.79 29.51
C SER A 2 -19.19 31.95 28.43
N ARG A 3 -17.94 31.55 28.71
CA ARG A 3 -16.85 31.52 27.71
C ARG A 3 -17.16 30.41 26.71
N LYS A 4 -17.62 30.79 25.50
CA LYS A 4 -17.64 29.88 24.35
C LYS A 4 -16.19 29.49 24.04
N ARG A 5 -15.82 28.23 24.26
CA ARG A 5 -14.56 27.66 23.76
C ARG A 5 -14.59 27.78 22.24
N LYS A 6 -13.65 28.53 21.67
CA LYS A 6 -13.42 28.56 20.22
C LYS A 6 -12.95 27.16 19.84
N LEU A 7 -13.77 26.45 19.08
CA LEU A 7 -13.40 25.18 18.49
C LEU A 7 -12.16 25.45 17.60
N PRO A 8 -11.04 24.72 17.75
CA PRO A 8 -9.92 24.85 16.81
C PRO A 8 -10.42 24.66 15.37
N PRO A 9 -9.76 25.30 14.38
CA PRO A 9 -10.01 25.11 12.95
C PRO A 9 -10.23 23.63 12.61
N GLU A 10 -11.11 23.33 11.65
CA GLU A 10 -11.50 21.96 11.29
C GLU A 10 -10.29 21.05 10.95
N ASN A 11 -9.22 21.64 10.41
CA ASN A 11 -7.97 20.95 10.05
C ASN A 11 -7.02 20.69 11.23
N GLU A 12 -7.37 21.06 12.47
CA GLU A 12 -6.51 20.89 13.66
C GLU A 12 -7.03 19.81 14.63
N ARG A 13 -7.90 18.90 14.17
CA ARG A 13 -8.72 18.05 15.06
C ARG A 13 -8.50 16.54 15.02
N GLY A 14 -7.79 15.98 14.04
CA GLY A 14 -7.63 14.53 14.01
C GLY A 14 -6.88 13.96 12.81
N LEU A 15 -6.65 12.65 12.90
CA LEU A 15 -6.17 11.80 11.82
C LEU A 15 -7.39 11.28 11.06
N TYR A 16 -7.46 11.57 9.78
CA TYR A 16 -8.51 11.11 8.87
C TYR A 16 -8.04 9.84 8.17
N GLY A 17 -8.91 8.84 8.07
CA GLY A 17 -8.66 7.62 7.32
C GLY A 17 -9.58 7.54 6.10
N ALA A 18 -9.05 7.09 4.96
CA ALA A 18 -9.82 6.76 3.77
C ALA A 18 -9.33 5.43 3.22
N TYR A 19 -10.25 4.60 2.76
CA TYR A 19 -9.86 3.44 1.95
C TYR A 19 -9.35 3.91 0.60
N TYR A 20 -8.35 3.21 0.09
CA TYR A 20 -7.82 3.39 -1.24
C TYR A 20 -7.78 2.04 -1.93
N PHE A 21 -8.35 2.01 -3.13
CA PHE A 21 -8.46 0.83 -3.98
C PHE A 21 -7.80 1.15 -5.31
N GLY A 22 -7.03 0.20 -5.82
CA GLY A 22 -6.36 0.39 -7.09
C GLY A 22 -5.81 -0.91 -7.64
N SER A 23 -4.99 -0.79 -8.67
CA SER A 23 -4.26 -1.92 -9.25
C SER A 23 -2.76 -1.65 -9.28
N ILE A 24 -1.98 -2.71 -9.13
CA ILE A 24 -0.52 -2.66 -9.27
C ILE A 24 -0.17 -2.31 -10.71
N GLN A 25 0.44 -1.16 -10.91
CA GLN A 25 0.96 -0.73 -12.22
C GLN A 25 2.35 -1.28 -12.50
N SER A 26 3.18 -1.39 -11.45
CA SER A 26 4.52 -1.97 -11.56
C SER A 26 4.96 -2.54 -10.22
N VAL A 27 5.79 -3.59 -10.27
CA VAL A 27 6.37 -4.24 -9.10
C VAL A 27 7.83 -4.60 -9.37
N SER A 28 8.71 -4.13 -8.49
CA SER A 28 10.15 -4.32 -8.62
C SER A 28 10.81 -4.62 -7.28
N ILE A 29 11.93 -5.33 -7.32
CA ILE A 29 12.83 -5.52 -6.19
C ILE A 29 13.99 -4.54 -6.33
N VAL A 30 14.33 -3.86 -5.24
CA VAL A 30 15.28 -2.74 -5.22
C VAL A 30 16.22 -2.82 -4.02
N GLU A 31 17.46 -2.36 -4.21
CA GLU A 31 18.44 -2.27 -3.13
C GLU A 31 18.13 -1.16 -2.12
N SER A 32 17.53 -0.06 -2.61
CA SER A 32 17.14 1.07 -1.78
C SER A 32 15.92 1.79 -2.35
N ILE A 33 15.31 2.64 -1.51
CA ILE A 33 14.20 3.51 -1.94
C ILE A 33 14.59 4.46 -3.09
N ASN A 34 15.88 4.73 -3.28
CA ASN A 34 16.38 5.64 -4.31
C ASN A 34 16.94 4.90 -5.54
N THR A 35 16.90 3.57 -5.56
CA THR A 35 17.37 2.78 -6.71
C THR A 35 16.65 3.25 -7.98
N PRO A 36 17.39 3.60 -9.05
CA PRO A 36 16.80 4.07 -10.30
C PRO A 36 16.19 2.90 -11.07
N PRO A 37 15.19 3.15 -11.94
CA PRO A 37 14.51 2.09 -12.73
C PRO A 37 15.45 1.17 -13.52
N SER A 38 16.63 1.65 -13.92
CA SER A 38 17.63 0.85 -14.66
C SER A 38 18.36 -0.20 -13.82
N GLU A 39 18.26 -0.11 -12.49
CA GLU A 39 18.93 -0.98 -11.52
C GLU A 39 17.92 -1.79 -10.69
N GLU A 40 16.64 -1.75 -11.08
CA GLU A 40 15.59 -2.54 -10.45
C GLU A 40 15.55 -3.96 -11.02
N TYR A 41 15.20 -4.91 -10.16
CA TYR A 41 15.03 -6.31 -10.54
C TYR A 41 13.54 -6.62 -10.69
N PRO A 42 13.10 -7.29 -11.77
CA PRO A 42 11.74 -7.80 -11.86
C PRO A 42 11.45 -8.78 -10.72
N ILE A 43 10.25 -8.73 -10.13
CA ILE A 43 9.88 -9.65 -9.04
C ILE A 43 9.88 -11.13 -9.45
N ASN A 44 9.69 -11.40 -10.74
CA ASN A 44 9.71 -12.74 -11.32
C ASN A 44 11.10 -13.16 -11.84
N SER A 45 12.15 -12.40 -11.50
CA SER A 45 13.52 -12.77 -11.84
C SER A 45 13.88 -14.11 -11.18
N SER A 46 14.61 -14.95 -11.90
CA SER A 46 15.11 -16.22 -11.36
C SER A 46 16.01 -16.03 -10.14
N GLU A 47 16.62 -14.85 -10.00
CA GLU A 47 17.48 -14.47 -8.86
C GLU A 47 16.74 -14.47 -7.52
N PHE A 48 15.41 -14.34 -7.53
CA PHE A 48 14.60 -14.28 -6.31
C PHE A 48 13.65 -15.48 -6.17
N SER A 49 13.77 -16.50 -7.03
CA SER A 49 12.84 -17.64 -7.05
C SER A 49 12.89 -18.51 -5.80
N ASP A 50 14.01 -18.50 -5.09
CA ASP A 50 14.26 -19.17 -3.81
C ASP A 50 14.54 -18.18 -2.67
N TYR A 51 14.21 -16.89 -2.87
CA TYR A 51 14.37 -15.87 -1.83
C TYR A 51 13.57 -16.24 -0.59
N THR A 52 14.20 -16.05 0.57
CA THR A 52 13.55 -16.05 1.88
C THR A 52 14.18 -14.95 2.73
N MET A 53 13.41 -14.35 3.63
CA MET A 53 13.94 -13.34 4.55
C MET A 53 15.05 -13.89 5.46
N GLU A 54 15.03 -15.18 5.79
CA GLU A 54 16.07 -15.84 6.62
C GLU A 54 17.44 -15.84 5.92
N TYR A 55 17.44 -15.99 4.60
CA TYR A 55 18.65 -16.09 3.77
C TYR A 55 18.80 -14.90 2.82
N ASP A 56 18.41 -13.70 3.26
CA ASP A 56 18.66 -12.48 2.49
C ASP A 56 20.17 -12.23 2.35
N GLU A 57 20.71 -12.57 1.18
CA GLU A 57 22.14 -12.43 0.87
C GLU A 57 22.59 -10.96 0.92
N MET A 58 21.74 -10.03 0.50
CA MET A 58 22.07 -8.60 0.55
C MET A 58 22.18 -8.14 2.00
N GLU A 59 21.23 -8.51 2.85
CA GLU A 59 21.26 -8.14 4.27
C GLU A 59 22.50 -8.72 4.95
N SER A 60 22.83 -9.98 4.63
CA SER A 60 24.00 -10.67 5.17
C SER A 60 25.32 -9.99 4.76
N LEU A 61 25.41 -9.45 3.54
CA LEU A 61 26.63 -8.82 3.02
C LEU A 61 26.76 -7.33 3.37
N THR A 62 25.65 -6.61 3.39
CA THR A 62 25.63 -5.13 3.46
C THR A 62 25.03 -4.59 4.75
N GLY A 63 24.27 -5.41 5.48
CA GLY A 63 23.44 -5.00 6.61
C GLY A 63 22.13 -4.31 6.23
N LEU A 64 21.78 -4.26 4.95
CA LEU A 64 20.52 -3.71 4.43
C LEU A 64 19.77 -4.80 3.65
N PRO A 65 18.46 -5.00 3.87
CA PRO A 65 17.70 -6.02 3.16
C PRO A 65 17.28 -5.55 1.77
N TRP A 66 16.96 -6.52 0.90
CA TRP A 66 16.21 -6.22 -0.32
C TRP A 66 14.87 -5.57 0.03
N ASN A 67 14.38 -4.70 -0.84
CA ASN A 67 13.07 -4.06 -0.71
C ASN A 67 12.21 -4.36 -1.94
N ILE A 68 10.90 -4.44 -1.74
CA ILE A 68 9.92 -4.39 -2.81
C ILE A 68 9.47 -2.93 -3.02
N ARG A 69 9.25 -2.54 -4.27
CA ARG A 69 8.66 -1.26 -4.68
C ARG A 69 7.41 -1.56 -5.50
N LEU A 70 6.26 -1.08 -5.04
CA LEU A 70 5.02 -1.11 -5.82
C LEU A 70 4.67 0.29 -6.29
N SER A 71 4.24 0.40 -7.55
CA SER A 71 3.44 1.52 -8.03
C SER A 71 1.99 1.06 -8.13
N ILE A 72 1.09 1.79 -7.51
CA ILE A 72 -0.33 1.48 -7.46
C ILE A 72 -1.09 2.70 -7.94
N CYS A 73 -2.08 2.53 -8.81
CA CYS A 73 -2.96 3.63 -9.22
C CYS A 73 -4.42 3.19 -9.09
N ASP A 74 -5.29 4.15 -8.76
CA ASP A 74 -6.73 3.97 -8.82
C ASP A 74 -7.27 4.31 -10.22
N VAL A 75 -8.59 4.23 -10.40
CA VAL A 75 -9.24 4.51 -11.69
C VAL A 75 -9.18 5.99 -12.11
N ASN A 76 -8.80 6.88 -11.19
CA ASN A 76 -8.67 8.31 -11.39
C ASN A 76 -7.22 8.73 -11.68
N ASP A 77 -6.33 7.77 -11.98
CA ASP A 77 -4.89 7.96 -12.17
C ASP A 77 -4.18 8.60 -10.97
N ARG A 78 -4.74 8.49 -9.76
CA ARG A 78 -4.05 8.90 -8.53
C ARG A 78 -3.15 7.75 -8.10
N CYS A 79 -1.84 7.97 -8.18
CA CYS A 79 -0.86 6.93 -7.96
C CYS A 79 -0.11 7.07 -6.63
N LEU A 80 0.17 5.93 -6.01
CA LEU A 80 0.99 5.78 -4.82
C LEU A 80 2.22 4.95 -5.19
N GLN A 81 3.37 5.30 -4.61
CA GLN A 81 4.53 4.44 -4.60
C GLN A 81 4.80 4.02 -3.16
N ILE A 82 4.92 2.71 -2.93
CA ILE A 82 5.23 2.15 -1.62
C ILE A 82 6.52 1.34 -1.69
N HIS A 83 7.22 1.30 -0.56
CA HIS A 83 8.39 0.45 -0.36
C HIS A 83 8.23 -0.33 0.94
N ALA A 84 8.60 -1.59 0.92
CA ALA A 84 8.65 -2.45 2.11
C ALA A 84 9.87 -3.37 2.02
N ARG A 85 10.32 -3.91 3.15
CA ARG A 85 11.33 -4.98 3.16
C ARG A 85 10.79 -6.17 2.35
N MET A 86 11.62 -6.76 1.50
CA MET A 86 11.24 -7.91 0.68
C MET A 86 10.89 -9.10 1.58
N SER A 87 9.90 -9.89 1.15
CA SER A 87 9.44 -11.13 1.79
C SER A 87 9.13 -12.17 0.73
N GLU A 88 9.38 -13.45 1.02
CA GLU A 88 8.98 -14.57 0.16
C GLU A 88 7.48 -14.57 -0.15
N GLU A 89 6.65 -14.03 0.75
CA GLU A 89 5.18 -13.90 0.56
C GLU A 89 4.82 -13.04 -0.65
N TYR A 90 5.73 -12.17 -1.10
CA TYR A 90 5.46 -11.23 -2.19
C TYR A 90 5.73 -11.81 -3.57
N LEU A 91 6.37 -12.97 -3.68
CA LEU A 91 6.76 -13.57 -4.96
C LEU A 91 5.56 -13.90 -5.88
N GLY A 92 4.35 -13.97 -5.31
CA GLY A 92 3.10 -14.15 -6.06
C GLY A 92 2.58 -12.88 -6.75
N ILE A 93 3.05 -11.70 -6.37
CA ILE A 93 2.53 -10.40 -6.82
C ILE A 93 2.82 -10.17 -8.32
N ARG A 94 1.82 -9.62 -9.02
CA ARG A 94 1.90 -9.28 -10.46
C ARG A 94 1.25 -7.94 -10.76
N GLU A 95 1.67 -7.32 -11.85
CA GLU A 95 0.98 -6.17 -12.43
C GLU A 95 -0.47 -6.52 -12.76
N GLY A 96 -1.36 -5.54 -12.58
CA GLY A 96 -2.80 -5.67 -12.77
C GLY A 96 -3.56 -6.25 -11.57
N MET A 97 -2.87 -6.81 -10.57
CA MET A 97 -3.55 -7.30 -9.34
C MET A 97 -4.18 -6.14 -8.58
N SER A 98 -5.34 -6.43 -8.01
CA SER A 98 -6.12 -5.55 -7.18
C SER A 98 -5.45 -5.33 -5.83
N VAL A 99 -5.56 -4.11 -5.29
CA VAL A 99 -5.05 -3.80 -3.96
C VAL A 99 -5.99 -2.92 -3.17
N ALA A 100 -5.96 -3.09 -1.85
CA ALA A 100 -6.67 -2.25 -0.91
C ALA A 100 -5.75 -1.80 0.24
N THR A 101 -5.87 -0.54 0.65
CA THR A 101 -5.13 0.00 1.80
C THR A 101 -5.92 1.12 2.48
N VAL A 102 -5.41 1.63 3.60
CA VAL A 102 -5.93 2.82 4.28
C VAL A 102 -4.90 3.94 4.18
N LEU A 103 -5.33 5.05 3.57
CA LEU A 103 -4.62 6.32 3.62
C LEU A 103 -4.97 7.04 4.91
N LEU A 104 -3.95 7.54 5.59
CA LEU A 104 -4.10 8.38 6.78
C LEU A 104 -3.62 9.78 6.47
N SER A 105 -4.40 10.80 6.83
CA SER A 105 -4.07 12.20 6.57
C SER A 105 -4.39 13.08 7.77
N THR A 106 -3.60 14.14 7.96
CA THR A 106 -3.93 15.23 8.89
C THR A 106 -4.87 16.26 8.26
N SER A 107 -5.18 16.11 6.97
CA SER A 107 -6.06 16.96 6.18
C SER A 107 -7.23 16.16 5.65
N ARG A 108 -8.45 16.67 5.83
CA ARG A 108 -9.66 16.01 5.33
C ARG A 108 -9.71 15.96 3.79
N ALA A 109 -8.98 16.85 3.12
CA ALA A 109 -8.88 16.88 1.66
C ALA A 109 -7.88 15.85 1.10
N PHE A 110 -7.11 15.14 1.96
CA PHE A 110 -6.06 14.21 1.56
C PHE A 110 -4.99 14.82 0.63
N ASP A 111 -4.81 16.15 0.69
CA ASP A 111 -3.74 16.88 -0.01
C ASP A 111 -2.35 16.63 0.60
N THR A 112 -2.29 16.15 1.84
CA THR A 112 -1.07 15.77 2.54
C THR A 112 -1.28 14.46 3.27
N LEU A 113 -0.62 13.39 2.83
CA LEU A 113 -0.68 12.10 3.51
C LEU A 113 0.21 12.10 4.76
N ALA A 114 -0.31 11.56 5.86
CA ALA A 114 0.40 11.36 7.12
C ALA A 114 1.00 9.95 7.22
N ALA A 115 0.29 8.94 6.70
CA ALA A 115 0.78 7.57 6.59
C ALA A 115 -0.05 6.79 5.57
N ILE A 116 0.49 5.65 5.15
CA ILE A 116 -0.20 4.60 4.40
C ILE A 116 -0.06 3.35 5.25
N THR A 117 -1.13 2.57 5.40
CA THR A 117 -1.07 1.28 6.11
C THR A 117 -0.52 0.19 5.19
N ASP A 118 -0.53 -1.06 5.65
CA ASP A 118 -0.22 -2.19 4.78
C ASP A 118 -1.15 -2.24 3.57
N VAL A 119 -0.63 -2.76 2.47
CA VAL A 119 -1.36 -2.96 1.23
C VAL A 119 -1.76 -4.42 1.13
N CYS A 120 -3.07 -4.67 1.18
CA CYS A 120 -3.64 -5.99 0.96
C CYS A 120 -3.64 -6.29 -0.54
N VAL A 121 -3.11 -7.45 -0.94
CA VAL A 121 -3.14 -7.97 -2.32
C VAL A 121 -3.88 -9.30 -2.30
N PRO A 122 -5.23 -9.31 -2.42
CA PRO A 122 -6.03 -10.51 -2.25
C PRO A 122 -5.66 -11.65 -3.20
N GLU A 123 -5.40 -11.35 -4.47
CA GLU A 123 -5.04 -12.37 -5.48
C GLU A 123 -3.70 -13.06 -5.20
N ALA A 124 -2.80 -12.42 -4.46
CA ALA A 124 -1.52 -12.98 -4.03
C ALA A 124 -1.54 -13.51 -2.59
N GLU A 125 -2.68 -13.43 -1.90
CA GLU A 125 -2.87 -13.84 -0.50
C GLU A 125 -1.82 -13.22 0.46
N CYS A 126 -1.42 -11.97 0.22
CA CYS A 126 -0.35 -11.32 0.98
C CYS A 126 -0.64 -9.87 1.37
N TRP A 127 0.17 -9.36 2.30
CA TRP A 127 0.15 -7.97 2.76
C TRP A 127 1.52 -7.34 2.64
N VAL A 128 1.62 -6.25 1.89
CA VAL A 128 2.87 -5.53 1.69
C VAL A 128 2.98 -4.37 2.68
N GLY A 129 3.93 -4.47 3.60
CA GLY A 129 4.20 -3.47 4.63
C GLY A 129 4.25 -4.05 6.05
N ASP A 130 4.70 -3.21 6.99
CA ASP A 130 4.91 -3.56 8.40
C ASP A 130 4.12 -2.63 9.37
N TYR A 131 2.98 -2.10 8.94
CA TYR A 131 2.15 -1.20 9.72
C TYR A 131 1.50 -1.92 10.91
N PRO A 132 1.86 -1.58 12.15
CA PRO A 132 1.59 -2.43 13.30
C PRO A 132 0.16 -2.34 13.86
N TYR A 133 -0.65 -1.38 13.39
CA TYR A 133 -1.94 -1.06 13.99
C TYR A 133 -3.14 -1.46 13.13
N LEU A 134 -2.91 -2.06 11.96
CA LEU A 134 -4.00 -2.54 11.10
C LEU A 134 -4.37 -3.98 11.47
N GLU A 135 -5.62 -4.19 11.85
CA GLU A 135 -6.17 -5.53 12.08
C GLU A 135 -6.44 -6.21 10.73
N ARG A 136 -5.41 -6.82 10.13
CA ARG A 136 -5.43 -7.40 8.78
C ARG A 136 -6.61 -8.36 8.54
N SER A 137 -6.88 -9.27 9.48
CA SER A 137 -7.98 -10.24 9.38
C SER A 137 -9.37 -9.59 9.36
N GLU A 138 -9.54 -8.47 10.08
CA GLU A 138 -10.78 -7.71 10.11
C GLU A 138 -10.97 -6.95 8.79
N PHE A 139 -9.89 -6.33 8.31
CA PHE A 139 -9.87 -5.60 7.05
C PHE A 139 -10.18 -6.52 5.86
N GLU A 140 -9.50 -7.66 5.73
CA GLU A 140 -9.78 -8.64 4.68
C GLU A 140 -11.23 -9.09 4.69
N ARG A 141 -11.81 -9.34 5.87
CA ARG A 141 -13.22 -9.72 5.96
C ARG A 141 -14.13 -8.65 5.37
N GLN A 142 -13.91 -7.39 5.72
CA GLN A 142 -14.75 -6.29 5.24
C GLN A 142 -14.54 -6.01 3.75
N ILE A 143 -13.31 -6.06 3.24
CA ILE A 143 -13.01 -5.74 1.84
C ILE A 143 -13.30 -6.91 0.89
N VAL A 144 -12.85 -8.11 1.24
CA VAL A 144 -12.87 -9.28 0.35
C VAL A 144 -14.17 -10.07 0.49
N LYS A 145 -14.76 -10.16 1.68
CA LYS A 145 -15.94 -11.02 1.92
C LYS A 145 -17.28 -10.30 1.87
N GLU A 146 -17.31 -8.98 2.00
CA GLU A 146 -18.55 -8.19 1.98
C GLU A 146 -18.79 -7.50 0.62
N GLU A 147 -18.13 -7.95 -0.46
CA GLU A 147 -18.26 -7.41 -1.83
C GLU A 147 -18.03 -5.88 -1.92
N LEU A 148 -17.43 -5.27 -0.89
CA LEU A 148 -17.11 -3.84 -0.87
C LEU A 148 -16.22 -3.46 -2.06
N TRP A 149 -15.39 -4.40 -2.49
CA TRP A 149 -14.58 -4.28 -3.70
C TRP A 149 -15.42 -4.04 -4.96
N GLU A 150 -16.50 -4.80 -5.14
CA GLU A 150 -17.37 -4.68 -6.32
C GLU A 150 -18.21 -3.39 -6.24
N ALA A 151 -18.77 -3.10 -5.06
CA ALA A 151 -19.57 -1.90 -4.83
C ALA A 151 -18.77 -0.60 -5.04
N LEU A 152 -17.49 -0.59 -4.66
CA LEU A 152 -16.63 0.59 -4.77
C LEU A 152 -16.05 0.77 -6.18
N GLN A 153 -15.85 -0.33 -6.92
CA GLN A 153 -15.58 -0.23 -8.36
C GLN A 153 -16.80 0.30 -9.14
N GLU A 154 -18.02 -0.10 -8.76
CA GLU A 154 -19.25 0.41 -9.38
C GLU A 154 -19.52 1.89 -9.05
N GLU A 155 -19.37 2.33 -7.79
CA GLU A 155 -19.57 3.74 -7.40
C GLU A 155 -18.57 4.70 -8.06
N GLU A 156 -17.30 4.30 -8.23
CA GLU A 156 -16.35 5.13 -8.96
C GLU A 156 -16.67 5.17 -10.47
N TRP A 157 -17.23 4.10 -11.07
CA TRP A 157 -17.61 4.07 -12.49
C TRP A 157 -18.89 4.87 -12.81
N ASP A 158 -19.89 4.84 -11.93
CA ASP A 158 -21.15 5.61 -12.08
C ASP A 158 -20.94 7.13 -11.92
N SER A 159 -19.83 7.57 -11.34
CA SER A 159 -19.46 8.99 -11.29
C SER A 159 -19.00 9.56 -12.66
N PHE A 160 -18.86 8.71 -13.68
CA PHE A 160 -18.41 9.05 -15.03
C PHE A 160 -19.48 8.85 -16.12
N VAL A 161 -20.72 8.45 -15.77
CA VAL A 161 -21.84 8.28 -16.71
C VAL A 161 -22.88 9.39 -16.57
#